data_AF-A0A7S2G3C5-F1
#
_entry.id   AF-A0A7S2G3C5-F1
#
_cell.length_a   1.000
_cell.length_b   1.000
_cell.length_c   1.000
_cell.angle_alpha   90.00
_cell.angle_beta   90.00
_cell.angle_gamma   90.00
#
_symmetry.space_group_name_H-M   'P 1'
#
loop_
_entity.id
_entity.type
_entity.pdbx_description
1 polymer ?
#
loop_
_entity_poly.entity_id
_entity_poly.type
_entity_poly.pdbx_seq_one_letter_code
_entity_poly.pdbx_strand_id
1 'polypeptide(L)'
;EALAFVNQANVADEVVIWSLEYCEFCWTITRLFDAIGVTYRVINIDSFEFAKDNQGNKYRSALSSITECNTFPQCFIGGSFMGGAADACIKWKSGELQKLLESSGVTYTRADDEGSYSGDAFEFLPKWMSQNPLRSL
;
A
#
# COMPACT_ATOMS: atom_id res chain seq x y z
N GLU A 1 -1.79 -6.75 22.59
CA GLU A 1 -1.13 -7.71 21.70
C GLU A 1 -1.26 -7.31 20.23
N ALA A 2 -2.47 -7.31 19.64
CA ALA A 2 -2.66 -6.95 18.23
C ALA A 2 -2.11 -5.56 17.84
N LEU A 3 -2.38 -4.53 18.64
CA LEU A 3 -1.83 -3.18 18.39
C LEU A 3 -0.30 -3.16 18.43
N ALA A 4 0.32 -3.91 19.36
CA ALA A 4 1.77 -3.98 19.47
C ALA A 4 2.38 -4.69 18.25
N PHE A 5 1.77 -5.78 17.79
CA PHE A 5 2.16 -6.46 16.56
C PHE A 5 2.05 -5.55 15.34
N VAL A 6 0.92 -4.84 15.18
CA VAL A 6 0.73 -3.90 14.06
C VAL A 6 1.79 -2.80 14.07
N ASN A 7 2.01 -2.16 15.22
CA ASN A 7 3.04 -1.11 15.35
C ASN A 7 4.45 -1.64 15.06
N GLN A 8 4.77 -2.85 15.53
CA GLN A 8 6.06 -3.48 15.25
C GLN A 8 6.21 -3.81 13.76
N ALA A 9 5.19 -4.41 13.16
CA ALA A 9 5.20 -4.78 11.75
C ALA A 9 5.37 -3.54 10.85
N ASN A 10 4.70 -2.43 11.16
CA ASN A 10 4.79 -1.18 10.39
C ASN A 10 6.20 -0.59 10.30
N VAL A 11 7.09 -0.91 11.25
CA VAL A 11 8.48 -0.41 11.29
C VAL A 11 9.53 -1.49 11.01
N ALA A 12 9.11 -2.74 10.82
CA ALA A 12 10.02 -3.86 10.59
C ALA A 12 10.60 -3.87 9.17
N ASP A 13 9.85 -3.33 8.22
CA ASP A 13 10.20 -3.22 6.81
C ASP A 13 9.95 -1.77 6.35
N GLU A 14 10.70 -1.28 5.37
CA GLU A 14 10.58 0.13 4.95
C GLU A 14 9.21 0.44 4.33
N VAL A 15 8.61 -0.56 3.67
CA VAL A 15 7.27 -0.49 3.09
C VAL A 15 6.47 -1.72 3.50
N VAL A 16 5.32 -1.50 4.12
CA VAL A 16 4.41 -2.56 4.60
C VAL A 16 3.01 -2.32 4.05
N ILE A 17 2.45 -3.36 3.43
CA ILE A 17 1.11 -3.33 2.86
C ILE A 17 0.25 -4.33 3.61
N TRP A 18 -0.63 -3.83 4.45
CA TRP A 18 -1.71 -4.65 5.00
C TRP A 18 -2.74 -4.88 3.91
N SER A 19 -3.04 -6.16 3.68
CA SER A 19 -3.74 -6.63 2.48
C SER A 19 -4.75 -7.72 2.82
N LEU A 20 -5.55 -8.08 1.83
CA LEU A 20 -6.44 -9.24 1.81
C LEU A 20 -6.07 -10.14 0.63
N GLU A 21 -6.18 -11.47 0.77
CA GLU A 21 -5.72 -12.45 -0.22
C GLU A 21 -6.32 -12.21 -1.62
N TYR A 22 -7.62 -11.86 -1.67
CA TYR A 22 -8.36 -11.68 -2.92
C TYR A 22 -8.92 -10.26 -3.05
N CYS A 23 -8.03 -9.27 -3.03
CA CYS A 23 -8.39 -7.87 -3.18
C CYS A 23 -7.72 -7.20 -4.39
N GLU A 24 -8.54 -6.83 -5.38
CA GLU A 24 -8.04 -6.18 -6.59
C GLU A 24 -7.37 -4.83 -6.32
N PHE A 25 -7.78 -4.09 -5.29
CA PHE A 25 -7.11 -2.86 -4.86
C PHE A 25 -5.74 -3.12 -4.21
N CYS A 26 -5.58 -4.24 -3.50
CA CYS A 26 -4.27 -4.63 -2.97
C CYS A 26 -3.31 -5.00 -4.12
N TRP A 27 -3.84 -5.60 -5.18
CA TRP A 27 -3.06 -5.85 -6.41
C TRP A 27 -2.70 -4.56 -7.14
N THR A 28 -3.52 -3.50 -7.06
CA THR A 28 -3.18 -2.20 -7.66
C THR A 28 -1.89 -1.63 -7.07
N ILE A 29 -1.80 -1.52 -5.74
CA ILE A 29 -0.63 -0.90 -5.09
C ILE A 29 0.63 -1.75 -5.24
N THR A 30 0.50 -3.07 -5.14
CA THR A 30 1.65 -3.99 -5.31
C THR A 30 2.18 -3.93 -6.74
N ARG A 31 1.31 -3.92 -7.76
CA ARG A 31 1.73 -3.75 -9.16
C ARG A 31 2.38 -2.39 -9.44
N LEU A 32 1.88 -1.32 -8.82
CA LEU A 32 2.52 -0.01 -8.93
C LEU A 32 3.93 -0.08 -8.35
N PHE A 33 4.09 -0.62 -7.13
CA PHE A 33 5.37 -0.74 -6.45
C PHE A 33 6.35 -1.64 -7.21
N ASP A 34 5.88 -2.76 -7.76
CA ASP A 34 6.67 -3.62 -8.65
C ASP A 34 7.17 -2.84 -9.87
N ALA A 35 6.29 -2.07 -10.51
CA ALA A 35 6.63 -1.28 -11.71
C ALA A 35 7.67 -0.20 -11.43
N ILE A 36 7.68 0.37 -10.23
CA ILE A 36 8.65 1.40 -9.80
C ILE A 36 9.81 0.80 -8.97
N GLY A 37 9.96 -0.53 -8.91
CA GLY A 37 11.08 -1.18 -8.23
C GLY A 37 11.14 -1.00 -6.70
N VAL A 38 10.02 -0.70 -6.05
CA VAL A 38 9.93 -0.61 -4.58
C VAL A 38 9.83 -2.01 -4.00
N THR A 39 10.70 -2.32 -3.03
CA THR A 39 10.59 -3.54 -2.22
C THR A 39 9.59 -3.31 -1.10
N TYR A 40 8.68 -4.26 -0.86
CA TYR A 40 7.66 -4.16 0.17
C TYR A 40 7.36 -5.52 0.79
N ARG A 41 6.79 -5.49 2.00
CA ARG A 41 6.20 -6.66 2.65
C ARG A 41 4.68 -6.60 2.59
N VAL A 42 4.05 -7.69 2.17
CA VAL A 42 2.59 -7.86 2.23
C VAL A 42 2.21 -8.69 3.46
N ILE A 43 1.20 -8.24 4.21
CA ILE A 43 0.60 -9.00 5.31
C ILE A 43 -0.88 -9.21 5.01
N ASN A 44 -1.24 -10.43 4.60
CA ASN A 44 -2.62 -10.82 4.29
C ASN A 44 -3.34 -11.26 5.57
N ILE A 45 -4.13 -10.36 6.15
CA ILE A 45 -4.74 -10.58 7.48
C ILE A 45 -5.96 -11.51 7.46
N ASP A 46 -6.47 -11.87 6.28
CA ASP A 46 -7.52 -12.87 6.07
C ASP A 46 -6.98 -14.26 5.73
N SER A 47 -5.66 -14.42 5.71
CA SER A 47 -5.03 -15.73 5.49
C SER A 47 -5.30 -16.71 6.64
N PHE A 48 -5.08 -18.00 6.35
CA PHE A 48 -5.18 -19.07 7.35
C PHE A 48 -4.25 -18.87 8.56
N GLU A 49 -3.10 -18.22 8.38
CA GLU A 49 -2.15 -17.92 9.46
C GLU A 49 -2.81 -17.11 10.57
N PHE A 50 -3.64 -16.12 10.21
CA PHE A 50 -4.28 -15.20 11.16
C PHE A 50 -5.76 -15.50 11.42
N ALA A 51 -6.26 -16.64 10.91
CA ALA A 51 -7.62 -17.10 11.20
C ALA A 51 -7.77 -17.56 12.65
N LYS A 52 -6.70 -18.16 13.22
CA LYS A 52 -6.71 -18.66 14.60
C LYS A 52 -6.95 -17.51 15.59
N ASP A 53 -7.78 -17.78 16.61
CA ASP A 53 -8.11 -16.84 17.68
C ASP A 53 -8.60 -15.47 17.19
N ASN A 54 -9.17 -15.43 15.98
CA ASN A 54 -9.70 -14.22 15.34
C ASN A 54 -8.64 -13.11 15.17
N GLN A 55 -7.37 -13.46 14.97
CA GLN A 55 -6.25 -12.51 14.89
C GLN A 55 -6.44 -11.49 13.75
N GLY A 56 -6.86 -11.94 12.56
CA GLY A 56 -7.09 -11.05 11.42
C GLY A 56 -8.04 -9.89 11.74
N ASN A 57 -9.16 -10.17 12.41
CA ASN A 57 -10.10 -9.12 12.82
C ASN A 57 -9.54 -8.23 13.94
N LYS A 58 -8.74 -8.78 14.86
CA LYS A 58 -8.03 -7.98 15.86
C LYS A 58 -7.04 -7.01 15.21
N TYR A 59 -6.35 -7.43 14.14
CA TYR A 59 -5.48 -6.55 13.35
C TYR A 59 -6.28 -5.50 12.58
N ARG A 60 -7.42 -5.85 11.97
CA ARG A 60 -8.35 -4.86 11.36
C ARG A 60 -8.72 -3.76 12.35
N SER A 61 -9.14 -4.12 13.56
CA SER A 61 -9.51 -3.15 14.60
C SER A 61 -8.33 -2.28 15.04
N ALA A 62 -7.14 -2.87 15.21
CA ALA A 62 -5.94 -2.13 15.56
C ALA A 62 -5.53 -1.14 14.45
N LEU A 63 -5.52 -1.58 13.19
CA LEU A 63 -5.24 -0.74 12.03
C LEU A 63 -6.21 0.44 11.95
N SER A 64 -7.52 0.17 12.02
CA SER A 64 -8.56 1.20 12.02
C SER A 64 -8.36 2.24 13.14
N SER A 65 -7.92 1.81 14.33
CA SER A 65 -7.63 2.74 15.44
C SER A 65 -6.41 3.64 15.21
N ILE A 66 -5.46 3.22 14.35
CA ILE A 66 -4.25 3.99 14.03
C ILE A 66 -4.49 4.90 12.82
N THR A 67 -5.19 4.40 11.80
CA THR A 67 -5.29 5.03 10.48
C THR A 67 -6.60 5.75 10.25
N GLU A 68 -7.59 5.52 11.12
CA GLU A 68 -8.99 5.92 10.94
C GLU A 68 -9.61 5.36 9.63
N CYS A 69 -8.93 4.42 8.97
CA CYS A 69 -9.32 3.81 7.72
C CYS A 69 -9.83 2.38 7.95
N ASN A 70 -10.95 2.05 7.32
CA ASN A 70 -11.60 0.74 7.42
C ASN A 70 -11.49 -0.09 6.15
N THR A 71 -10.82 0.41 5.12
CA THR A 71 -10.62 -0.27 3.84
C THR A 71 -9.20 -0.80 3.71
N PHE A 72 -9.01 -1.72 2.76
CA PHE A 72 -7.71 -2.29 2.38
C PHE A 72 -7.45 -2.03 0.89
N PRO A 73 -6.18 -1.89 0.47
CA PRO A 73 -4.96 -2.00 1.27
C PRO A 73 -4.76 -0.82 2.23
N GLN A 74 -3.99 -1.04 3.30
CA GLN A 74 -3.44 0.04 4.14
C GLN A 74 -1.92 -0.03 4.07
N CYS A 75 -1.31 0.98 3.46
CA CYS A 75 0.13 1.04 3.21
C CYS A 75 0.83 1.95 4.22
N PHE A 76 1.96 1.47 4.72
CA PHE A 76 2.88 2.22 5.56
C PHE A 76 4.21 2.34 4.84
N ILE A 77 4.82 3.53 4.90
CA ILE A 77 6.16 3.82 4.38
C ILE A 77 6.95 4.48 5.51
N GLY A 78 8.12 3.92 5.86
CA GLY A 78 8.92 4.39 7.00
C GLY A 78 8.14 4.40 8.33
N GLY A 79 7.23 3.44 8.52
CA GLY A 79 6.36 3.38 9.70
C GLY A 79 5.16 4.34 9.72
N SER A 80 5.04 5.24 8.74
CA SER A 80 3.94 6.21 8.66
C SER A 80 2.86 5.75 7.69
N PHE A 81 1.59 5.96 8.05
CA PHE A 81 0.46 5.61 7.20
C PHE A 81 0.43 6.50 5.95
N MET A 82 0.57 5.89 4.77
CA MET A 82 0.60 6.56 3.48
C MET A 82 -0.80 6.67 2.86
N GLY A 83 -1.65 5.66 3.07
CA GLY A 83 -2.99 5.55 2.50
C GLY A 83 -3.27 4.18 1.89
N GLY A 84 -4.28 4.12 1.02
CA GLY A 84 -4.64 2.94 0.23
C GLY A 84 -4.20 3.01 -1.24
N ALA A 85 -4.81 2.19 -2.08
CA ALA A 85 -4.43 2.06 -3.49
C ALA A 85 -4.67 3.35 -4.30
N ALA A 86 -5.82 4.00 -4.10
CA ALA A 86 -6.12 5.26 -4.79
C ALA A 86 -5.17 6.38 -4.35
N ASP A 87 -4.86 6.45 -3.05
CA ASP A 87 -3.89 7.42 -2.51
C ASP A 87 -2.52 7.23 -3.15
N ALA A 88 -2.05 5.99 -3.28
CA ALA A 88 -0.79 5.69 -3.96
C ALA A 88 -0.77 6.19 -5.41
N CYS A 89 -1.84 5.96 -6.19
CA CYS A 89 -1.95 6.46 -7.56
C CYS A 89 -1.94 7.99 -7.62
N ILE A 90 -2.71 8.66 -6.76
CA ILE A 90 -2.79 10.13 -6.69
C ILE A 90 -1.43 10.72 -6.32
N LYS A 91 -0.78 10.18 -5.29
CA LYS A 91 0.52 10.64 -4.79
C LYS A 91 1.64 10.38 -5.80
N TRP A 92 1.58 9.29 -6.55
CA TRP A 92 2.50 9.05 -7.66
C TRP A 92 2.37 10.12 -8.73
N LYS A 93 1.13 10.40 -9.16
CA LYS A 93 0.84 11.41 -10.19
C LYS A 93 1.25 12.81 -9.76
N SER A 94 1.09 13.15 -8.48
CA SER A 94 1.45 14.47 -7.94
C SER A 94 2.93 14.64 -7.61
N GLY A 95 3.74 13.57 -7.65
CA GLY A 95 5.13 13.60 -7.20
C GLY A 95 5.31 13.47 -5.68
N GLU A 96 4.23 13.32 -4.91
CA GLU A 96 4.28 13.21 -3.45
C GLU A 96 4.81 11.84 -2.99
N LEU A 97 4.47 10.76 -3.71
CA LEU A 97 4.93 9.42 -3.35
C LEU A 97 6.45 9.31 -3.46
N GLN A 98 7.03 9.90 -4.50
CA GLN A 98 8.46 9.97 -4.75
C GLN A 98 9.17 10.67 -3.58
N LYS A 99 8.67 11.83 -3.15
CA LYS A 99 9.21 12.56 -1.99
C LYS A 99 9.13 11.73 -0.71
N LEU A 100 8.02 11.01 -0.51
CA LEU A 100 7.83 10.17 0.66
C LEU A 100 8.83 9.00 0.69
N LEU A 101 9.01 8.31 -0.44
CA LEU A 101 10.00 7.24 -0.60
C LEU A 101 11.42 7.77 -0.33
N GLU A 102 11.80 8.89 -0.95
CA GLU A 102 13.11 9.53 -0.75
C GLU A 102 13.36 9.91 0.73
N SER A 103 12.37 10.55 1.38
CA SER A 103 12.48 10.94 2.79
C SER A 103 12.56 9.77 3.75
N SER A 104 12.07 8.60 3.34
CA SER A 104 12.07 7.36 4.14
C SER A 104 13.26 6.46 3.82
N GLY A 105 14.15 6.86 2.90
CA GLY A 105 15.30 6.06 2.46
C GLY A 105 14.94 4.89 1.55
N VAL A 106 13.69 4.81 1.07
CA VAL A 106 13.22 3.70 0.23
C VAL A 106 13.76 3.84 -1.17
N THR A 107 14.42 2.79 -1.65
CA THR A 107 14.91 2.72 -3.04
C THR A 107 13.76 2.46 -4.00
N TYR A 108 13.74 3.17 -5.13
CA TYR A 108 12.80 2.99 -6.23
C TYR A 108 13.46 3.40 -7.56
N THR A 109 12.95 2.89 -8.67
CA THR A 109 13.34 3.28 -10.02
C THR A 109 12.70 4.62 -10.36
N ARG A 110 13.52 5.64 -10.64
CA ARG A 110 13.03 6.99 -10.95
C ARG A 110 12.50 7.07 -12.37
N ALA A 111 11.54 7.96 -12.62
CA ALA A 111 10.92 8.10 -13.94
C ALA A 111 11.88 8.58 -15.04
N ASP A 112 13.06 9.10 -14.69
CA ASP A 112 14.13 9.47 -15.60
C ASP A 112 15.15 8.34 -15.85
N ASP A 113 15.07 7.23 -15.11
CA ASP A 113 15.92 6.06 -15.33
C ASP A 113 15.50 5.32 -16.61
N GLU A 114 16.47 4.79 -17.36
CA GLU A 114 16.22 4.01 -18.57
C GLU A 114 15.45 2.72 -18.22
N GLY A 115 14.28 2.53 -18.84
CA GLY A 115 13.40 1.39 -18.55
C GLY A 115 12.47 1.58 -17.34
N SER A 116 12.41 2.79 -16.77
CA SER A 116 11.51 3.12 -15.67
C SER A 116 10.04 3.19 -16.07
N TYR A 117 9.16 2.97 -15.09
CA TYR A 117 7.73 3.12 -15.27
C TYR A 117 7.34 4.60 -15.39
N SER A 118 6.94 5.03 -16.59
CA SER A 118 6.41 6.36 -16.87
C SER A 118 4.90 6.36 -17.18
N GLY A 119 4.20 5.28 -16.80
CA GLY A 119 2.79 5.09 -17.09
C GLY A 119 1.85 5.84 -16.14
N ASP A 120 0.56 5.77 -16.44
CA ASP A 120 -0.50 6.26 -15.55
C ASP A 120 -0.79 5.19 -14.49
N ALA A 121 -0.41 5.43 -13.23
CA ALA A 121 -0.63 4.52 -12.11
C ALA A 121 -2.10 4.08 -11.95
N PHE A 122 -3.07 4.85 -12.44
CA PHE A 122 -4.48 4.46 -12.44
C PHE A 122 -4.79 3.31 -13.42
N GLU A 123 -3.85 2.83 -14.23
CA GLU A 123 -4.01 1.65 -15.10
C GLU A 123 -4.00 0.32 -14.35
N PHE A 124 -3.41 0.31 -13.15
CA PHE A 124 -3.36 -0.84 -12.24
C PHE A 124 -4.65 -1.02 -11.42
N LEU A 125 -5.57 -0.05 -11.47
CA LEU A 125 -6.86 -0.16 -10.81
C LEU A 125 -7.75 -1.24 -11.46
N PRO A 126 -8.74 -1.76 -10.71
CA PRO A 126 -9.70 -2.71 -11.26
C PRO A 126 -10.39 -2.15 -12.50
N LYS A 127 -10.46 -2.97 -13.57
CA LYS A 127 -10.95 -2.50 -14.89
C LYS A 127 -12.41 -2.08 -14.89
N TRP A 128 -13.22 -2.60 -13.95
CA TRP A 128 -14.62 -2.18 -13.77
C TRP A 128 -14.74 -0.74 -13.24
N MET A 129 -13.65 -0.15 -12.74
CA MET A 129 -13.53 1.28 -12.43
C MET A 129 -13.10 2.08 -13.69
N SER A 130 -13.66 1.75 -14.85
CA SER A 130 -13.26 2.28 -16.16
C SER A 130 -13.50 3.78 -16.34
N GLN A 131 -14.48 4.34 -15.63
CA GLN A 131 -14.64 5.77 -15.46
C GLN A 131 -14.17 6.17 -14.06
N ASN A 132 -12.85 6.23 -13.88
CA ASN A 132 -12.29 6.69 -12.62
C ASN A 132 -12.22 8.23 -12.63
N PRO A 133 -13.08 8.95 -11.88
CA PRO A 133 -13.00 10.42 -11.78
C PRO A 133 -11.67 10.91 -11.21
N LEU A 134 -10.92 10.06 -10.51
CA LEU A 134 -9.59 10.38 -9.99
C LEU A 134 -8.52 10.47 -11.08
N ARG A 135 -8.73 9.88 -12.27
CA ARG A 135 -7.78 10.03 -13.40
C ARG A 135 -7.68 11.48 -13.88
N SER A 136 -8.79 12.21 -13.80
CA SER A 136 -8.88 13.62 -14.24
C SER A 136 -8.44 14.64 -13.19
N LEU A 137 -8.18 14.23 -11.95
CA LEU A 137 -7.61 15.07 -10.89
C LEU A 137 -6.09 15.19 -11.07
#